data_AF-A0AA38NMD9-F1
#
_entry.id   AF-A0AA38NMD9-F1
#
_cell.length_a   1.000
_cell.length_b   1.000
_cell.length_c   1.000
_cell.angle_alpha   90.00
_cell.angle_beta   90.00
_cell.angle_gamma   90.00
#
_symmetry.space_group_name_H-M   'P 1'
#
loop_
_entity.id
_entity.type
_entity.pdbx_description
1 polymer ?
#
loop_
_entity_poly.entity_id
_entity_poly.type
_entity_poly.pdbx_seq_one_letter_code
_entity_poly.pdbx_strand_id
1 'polypeptide(L)'
;MPGGQRNPLSVTRLVEKVADAVHTATGNAHDLAKVTKSIVEDKLDVPCVDLVIKFIGASGIPKLDVVGTADPYFVAKIDDEVSMVSTVKMNTLTPVWNETWRVRNVPITADLLVEVLDKDIGSPIDDFIGKFRTSVAAGAKEVEIEGPLFRRSRGTFWLKIDSTPSSDPPEPRYLFDGPIRYSRHLSPTVGRLTNLDDARLYSTWKMYLVGVSIYFKEVYQHWNVNYKAAQTIFGTGATSLAVRTGIQAGHKLLYARSTSNGFGVIETAADVLKLFHGEKLNPKDQPTSTHVAPNAFQTTQTQTPLVHRVKPAVYTYIISAEDDSMRFSETGAAFFVDFASKHALHANCCERVRYSGEFHPRPRAKDGAWVGWQDFNDSMPDETVDWEVLIDNNSGTYSPDKAMLPTLQALLEHNFPGFRVQALDREDKELTKSVQACRDYALKYRGIQAKHLQPHLQEGEESLMKQAVANGAVPNMQ
;
A
#
# COMPACT_ATOMS: atom_id res chain seq x y z
N MET A 1 22.73 -34.74 -31.05
CA MET A 1 21.63 -34.25 -31.91
C MET A 1 21.56 -32.75 -31.75
N PRO A 2 21.59 -31.96 -32.83
CA PRO A 2 21.79 -30.52 -32.77
C PRO A 2 20.48 -29.77 -32.51
N GLY A 3 20.63 -28.55 -32.00
CA GLY A 3 19.56 -27.70 -31.49
C GLY A 3 18.66 -27.08 -32.55
N GLY A 4 17.41 -26.86 -32.16
CA GLY A 4 16.47 -26.02 -32.89
C GLY A 4 16.58 -24.58 -32.39
N GLN A 5 17.32 -23.74 -33.11
CA GLN A 5 17.10 -22.29 -33.04
C GLN A 5 15.64 -22.03 -33.42
N ARG A 6 14.83 -21.60 -32.45
CA ARG A 6 13.48 -21.10 -32.72
C ARG A 6 13.61 -19.83 -33.55
N ASN A 7 13.06 -19.89 -34.76
CA ASN A 7 13.19 -18.86 -35.77
C ASN A 7 12.34 -17.64 -35.36
N PRO A 8 12.93 -16.46 -35.04
CA PRO A 8 12.19 -15.32 -34.49
C PRO A 8 11.10 -14.79 -35.44
N LEU A 9 11.29 -14.96 -36.75
CA LEU A 9 10.31 -14.61 -37.79
C LEU A 9 9.01 -15.43 -37.73
N SER A 10 9.04 -16.62 -37.12
CA SER A 10 7.86 -17.48 -36.96
C SER A 10 6.92 -16.95 -35.88
N VAL A 11 7.46 -16.32 -34.83
CA VAL A 11 6.68 -15.77 -33.72
C VAL A 11 6.02 -14.45 -34.16
N THR A 12 6.75 -13.60 -34.88
CA THR A 12 6.21 -12.34 -35.43
C THR A 12 5.02 -12.59 -36.36
N ARG A 13 5.11 -13.60 -37.24
CA ARG A 13 3.99 -14.00 -38.11
C ARG A 13 2.78 -14.57 -37.37
N LEU A 14 2.99 -15.18 -36.21
CA LEU A 14 1.88 -15.71 -35.40
C LEU A 14 1.17 -14.56 -34.68
N VAL A 15 1.94 -13.60 -34.15
CA VAL A 15 1.43 -12.39 -33.50
C VAL A 15 0.62 -11.54 -34.49
N GLU A 16 1.12 -11.33 -35.72
CA GLU A 16 0.38 -10.63 -36.78
C GLU A 16 -0.92 -11.35 -37.15
N LYS A 17 -0.90 -12.67 -37.30
CA LYS A 17 -2.10 -13.46 -37.63
C LYS A 17 -3.16 -13.46 -36.53
N VAL A 18 -2.75 -13.47 -35.26
CA VAL A 18 -3.69 -13.43 -34.12
C VAL A 18 -4.31 -12.04 -34.00
N ALA A 19 -3.52 -10.97 -34.19
CA ALA A 19 -4.04 -9.60 -34.23
C ALA A 19 -5.07 -9.40 -35.36
N ASP A 20 -4.79 -9.94 -36.55
CA ASP A 20 -5.71 -9.88 -37.70
C ASP A 20 -6.99 -10.70 -37.49
N ALA A 21 -6.89 -11.87 -36.87
CA ALA A 21 -8.05 -12.75 -36.60
C ALA A 21 -9.00 -12.15 -35.55
N VAL A 22 -8.46 -11.45 -34.54
CA VAL A 22 -9.26 -10.74 -33.53
C VAL A 22 -9.96 -9.51 -34.14
N HIS A 23 -9.32 -8.84 -35.11
CA HIS A 23 -9.93 -7.73 -35.84
C HIS A 23 -11.06 -8.14 -36.79
N THR A 24 -11.10 -9.39 -37.26
CA THR A 24 -12.09 -9.86 -38.25
C THR A 24 -13.31 -10.57 -37.64
N ALA A 25 -13.30 -10.88 -36.34
CA ALA A 25 -14.39 -11.59 -35.68
C ALA A 25 -15.56 -10.66 -35.29
N THR A 26 -16.30 -10.18 -36.30
CA THR A 26 -17.63 -9.60 -36.13
C THR A 26 -18.69 -10.62 -36.56
N GLY A 27 -19.43 -11.20 -35.60
CA GLY A 27 -20.84 -11.53 -35.86
C GLY A 27 -21.38 -12.95 -35.63
N ASN A 28 -20.64 -13.95 -35.14
CA ASN A 28 -21.23 -15.28 -34.85
C ASN A 28 -20.83 -15.84 -33.48
N ALA A 29 -21.85 -16.07 -32.63
CA ALA A 29 -21.70 -16.58 -31.26
C ALA A 29 -21.10 -17.99 -31.17
N HIS A 30 -21.29 -18.82 -32.19
CA HIS A 30 -20.76 -20.18 -32.26
C HIS A 30 -19.25 -20.20 -32.57
N ASP A 31 -18.76 -19.27 -33.39
CA ASP A 31 -17.33 -19.12 -33.69
C ASP A 31 -16.59 -18.51 -32.51
N LEU A 32 -17.22 -17.54 -31.82
CA LEU A 32 -16.69 -16.98 -30.58
C LEU A 32 -16.54 -18.08 -29.51
N ALA A 33 -17.56 -18.90 -29.26
CA ALA A 33 -17.50 -19.99 -28.28
C ALA A 33 -16.42 -21.04 -28.60
N LYS A 34 -16.16 -21.30 -29.89
CA LYS A 34 -15.13 -22.24 -30.34
C LYS A 34 -13.72 -21.67 -30.17
N VAL A 35 -13.54 -20.37 -30.46
CA VAL A 35 -12.32 -19.60 -30.16
C VAL A 35 -12.11 -19.50 -28.64
N THR A 36 -13.17 -19.28 -27.85
CA THR A 36 -13.08 -19.25 -26.39
C THR A 36 -12.69 -20.61 -25.83
N LYS A 37 -13.19 -21.72 -26.41
CA LYS A 37 -12.82 -23.08 -25.98
C LYS A 37 -11.38 -23.45 -26.35
N SER A 38 -10.86 -23.02 -27.50
CA SER A 38 -9.44 -23.21 -27.82
C SER A 38 -8.54 -22.31 -26.97
N ILE A 39 -8.94 -21.07 -26.67
CA ILE A 39 -8.22 -20.17 -25.75
C ILE A 39 -8.15 -20.73 -24.32
N VAL A 40 -9.18 -21.45 -23.87
CA VAL A 40 -9.20 -22.06 -22.53
C VAL A 40 -8.28 -23.29 -22.44
N GLU A 41 -8.15 -24.08 -23.53
CA GLU A 41 -7.17 -25.18 -23.62
C GLU A 41 -5.73 -24.67 -23.88
N ASP A 42 -5.56 -23.51 -24.53
CA ASP A 42 -4.27 -22.86 -24.85
C ASP A 42 -3.74 -21.91 -23.75
N LYS A 43 -4.41 -21.77 -22.60
CA LYS A 43 -3.92 -20.91 -21.50
C LYS A 43 -2.48 -21.23 -21.07
N LEU A 44 -1.95 -22.41 -21.38
CA LEU A 44 -0.57 -22.82 -21.09
C LEU A 44 0.51 -22.27 -22.03
N ASP A 45 0.19 -21.69 -23.20
CA ASP A 45 1.21 -21.28 -24.20
C ASP A 45 1.03 -19.85 -24.75
N VAL A 46 0.17 -19.02 -24.12
CA VAL A 46 0.06 -17.60 -24.48
C VAL A 46 1.37 -16.88 -24.11
N PRO A 47 2.08 -16.26 -25.07
CA PRO A 47 3.29 -15.51 -24.77
C PRO A 47 3.01 -14.41 -23.75
N CYS A 48 3.95 -14.21 -22.83
CA CYS A 48 3.88 -13.16 -21.83
C CYS A 48 4.87 -12.04 -22.12
N VAL A 49 4.55 -10.85 -21.63
CA VAL A 49 5.35 -9.63 -21.74
C VAL A 49 5.52 -8.99 -20.37
N ASP A 50 6.61 -8.26 -20.21
CA ASP A 50 6.85 -7.35 -19.11
C ASP A 50 6.47 -5.93 -19.56
N LEU A 51 5.72 -5.24 -18.72
CA LEU A 51 5.11 -3.95 -19.02
C LEU A 51 5.69 -2.84 -18.15
N VAL A 52 5.99 -1.71 -18.78
CA VAL A 52 6.20 -0.43 -18.10
C VAL A 52 5.14 0.55 -18.61
N ILE A 53 4.16 0.83 -17.75
CA ILE A 53 3.01 1.68 -18.08
C ILE A 53 3.19 3.04 -17.40
N LYS A 54 3.36 4.10 -18.19
CA LYS A 54 3.37 5.48 -17.69
C LYS A 54 2.00 6.12 -17.89
N PHE A 55 1.29 6.36 -16.80
CA PHE A 55 0.06 7.14 -16.77
C PHE A 55 0.41 8.63 -16.71
N ILE A 56 0.19 9.35 -17.81
CA ILE A 56 0.70 10.71 -17.99
C ILE A 56 -0.26 11.71 -17.35
N GLY A 57 -1.50 11.77 -17.82
CA GLY A 57 -2.48 12.76 -17.42
C GLY A 57 -3.82 12.59 -18.13
N ALA A 58 -4.76 13.46 -17.80
CA ALA A 58 -6.04 13.58 -18.50
C ALA A 58 -6.44 15.05 -18.66
N SER A 59 -7.42 15.32 -19.51
CA SER A 59 -8.01 16.65 -19.69
C SER A 59 -9.49 16.57 -20.03
N GLY A 60 -10.21 17.68 -19.85
CA GLY A 60 -11.64 17.73 -20.18
C GLY A 60 -12.52 16.93 -19.21
N ILE A 61 -12.00 16.66 -18.00
CA ILE A 61 -12.76 16.00 -16.95
C ILE A 61 -13.96 16.89 -16.56
N PRO A 62 -15.17 16.33 -16.43
CA PRO A 62 -16.33 17.08 -15.99
C PRO A 62 -16.15 17.59 -14.56
N LYS A 63 -16.74 18.75 -14.28
CA LYS A 63 -16.92 19.21 -12.91
C LYS A 63 -18.06 18.42 -12.27
N LEU A 64 -17.79 17.68 -11.20
CA LEU A 64 -18.83 16.95 -10.46
C LEU A 64 -19.25 17.70 -9.17
N ASP A 65 -18.33 18.45 -8.55
CA ASP A 65 -18.61 19.25 -7.36
C ASP A 65 -19.37 20.58 -7.58
N VAL A 66 -20.28 20.91 -6.65
CA VAL A 66 -21.06 22.16 -6.61
C VAL A 66 -20.17 23.38 -6.32
N VAL A 67 -19.15 23.22 -5.47
CA VAL A 67 -18.18 24.27 -5.08
C VAL A 67 -16.77 23.65 -5.13
N GLY A 68 -15.85 24.23 -5.91
CA GLY A 68 -14.53 23.63 -6.17
C GLY A 68 -14.34 23.25 -7.66
N THR A 69 -13.37 22.40 -7.98
CA THR A 69 -13.27 21.62 -9.24
C THR A 69 -13.19 20.13 -8.86
N ALA A 70 -12.82 19.21 -9.75
CA ALA A 70 -12.59 17.81 -9.38
C ALA A 70 -11.25 17.60 -8.64
N ASP A 71 -11.18 16.56 -7.83
CA ASP A 71 -10.02 15.94 -7.21
C ASP A 71 -9.72 14.54 -7.82
N PRO A 72 -9.37 14.44 -9.12
CA PRO A 72 -9.32 13.17 -9.82
C PRO A 72 -8.18 12.23 -9.39
N TYR A 73 -8.49 10.93 -9.40
CA TYR A 73 -7.54 9.82 -9.34
C TYR A 73 -8.01 8.68 -10.26
N PHE A 74 -7.15 7.68 -10.48
CA PHE A 74 -7.53 6.49 -11.25
C PHE A 74 -7.17 5.19 -10.55
N VAL A 75 -7.93 4.14 -10.88
CA VAL A 75 -7.65 2.74 -10.60
C VAL A 75 -7.35 2.05 -11.93
N ALA A 76 -6.15 1.52 -12.08
CA ALA A 76 -5.74 0.72 -13.23
C ALA A 76 -5.73 -0.76 -12.85
N LYS A 77 -6.26 -1.63 -13.72
CA LYS A 77 -6.35 -3.07 -13.53
C LYS A 77 -5.94 -3.79 -14.81
N ILE A 78 -5.16 -4.87 -14.69
CA ILE A 78 -4.87 -5.78 -15.80
C ILE A 78 -5.62 -7.08 -15.51
N ASP A 79 -6.59 -7.41 -16.36
CA ASP A 79 -7.46 -8.59 -16.26
C ASP A 79 -8.11 -8.82 -14.87
N ASP A 80 -8.25 -7.76 -14.07
CA ASP A 80 -8.67 -7.81 -12.65
C ASP A 80 -7.75 -8.64 -11.72
N GLU A 81 -6.61 -9.13 -12.22
CA GLU A 81 -5.61 -9.94 -11.49
C GLU A 81 -4.63 -9.09 -10.69
N VAL A 82 -4.25 -7.92 -11.24
CA VAL A 82 -3.36 -6.98 -10.56
C VAL A 82 -3.85 -5.55 -10.78
N SER A 83 -3.68 -4.71 -9.75
CA SER A 83 -4.16 -3.33 -9.79
C SER A 83 -3.18 -2.33 -9.22
N MET A 84 -3.31 -1.09 -9.68
CA MET A 84 -2.66 0.09 -9.14
C MET A 84 -3.71 1.16 -8.93
N VAL A 85 -3.52 1.98 -7.89
CA VAL A 85 -4.32 3.19 -7.69
C VAL A 85 -3.39 4.39 -7.61
N SER A 86 -3.72 5.45 -8.34
CA SER A 86 -2.90 6.65 -8.42
C SER A 86 -2.98 7.52 -7.16
N THR A 87 -2.14 8.55 -7.13
CA THR A 87 -2.32 9.71 -6.27
C THR A 87 -3.55 10.54 -6.69
N VAL A 88 -4.16 11.22 -5.72
CA VAL A 88 -5.25 12.18 -5.94
C VAL A 88 -4.65 13.52 -6.36
N LYS A 89 -5.20 14.15 -7.41
CA LYS A 89 -4.77 15.48 -7.86
C LYS A 89 -5.80 16.52 -7.44
N MET A 90 -5.39 17.43 -6.56
CA MET A 90 -6.26 18.45 -6.00
C MET A 90 -6.72 19.46 -7.06
N ASN A 91 -7.99 19.81 -7.01
CA ASN A 91 -8.60 20.95 -7.68
C ASN A 91 -8.16 21.12 -9.14
N THR A 92 -8.35 20.10 -9.97
CA THR A 92 -7.96 20.13 -11.38
C THR A 92 -8.88 19.31 -12.29
N LEU A 93 -9.18 19.87 -13.46
CA LEU A 93 -9.85 19.16 -14.56
C LEU A 93 -8.86 18.67 -15.63
N THR A 94 -7.56 18.92 -15.40
CA THR A 94 -6.44 18.53 -16.26
C THR A 94 -5.34 17.87 -15.42
N PRO A 95 -5.62 16.74 -14.75
CA PRO A 95 -4.65 16.13 -13.85
C PRO A 95 -3.42 15.62 -14.60
N VAL A 96 -2.27 15.79 -13.95
CA VAL A 96 -0.99 15.21 -14.38
C VAL A 96 -0.50 14.27 -13.28
N TRP A 97 -0.50 12.97 -13.57
CA TRP A 97 -0.03 11.95 -12.63
C TRP A 97 1.46 11.68 -12.82
N ASN A 98 1.90 11.45 -14.06
CA ASN A 98 3.26 10.99 -14.37
C ASN A 98 3.69 9.77 -13.53
N GLU A 99 2.76 8.86 -13.27
CA GLU A 99 3.03 7.68 -12.45
C GLU A 99 3.33 6.46 -13.32
N THR A 100 4.36 5.69 -12.95
CA THR A 100 4.82 4.51 -13.70
C THR A 100 4.45 3.21 -12.99
N TRP A 101 3.86 2.24 -13.67
CA TRP A 101 3.55 0.93 -13.13
C TRP A 101 4.33 -0.15 -13.88
N ARG A 102 5.00 -1.04 -13.17
CA ARG A 102 5.75 -2.16 -13.73
C ARG A 102 5.08 -3.47 -13.33
N VAL A 103 4.78 -4.28 -14.33
CA VAL A 103 4.16 -5.60 -14.14
C VAL A 103 4.86 -6.58 -15.07
N ARG A 104 5.36 -7.68 -14.53
CA ARG A 104 6.01 -8.74 -15.29
C ARG A 104 5.06 -9.90 -15.57
N ASN A 105 5.42 -10.69 -16.57
CA ASN A 105 4.74 -11.93 -16.94
C ASN A 105 3.23 -11.76 -17.19
N VAL A 106 2.87 -10.76 -18.01
CA VAL A 106 1.49 -10.45 -18.39
C VAL A 106 1.18 -11.09 -19.75
N PRO A 107 0.10 -11.85 -19.93
CA PRO A 107 -0.29 -12.36 -21.24
C PRO A 107 -0.43 -11.24 -22.27
N ILE A 108 0.07 -11.44 -23.50
CA ILE A 108 -0.05 -10.43 -24.58
C ILE A 108 -1.50 -10.07 -24.92
N THR A 109 -2.46 -10.94 -24.56
CA THR A 109 -3.90 -10.76 -24.78
C THR A 109 -4.60 -10.03 -23.64
N ALA A 110 -3.88 -9.62 -22.59
CA ALA A 110 -4.48 -8.97 -21.43
C ALA A 110 -5.04 -7.57 -21.74
N ASP A 111 -6.08 -7.19 -21.02
CA ASP A 111 -6.72 -5.89 -21.10
C ASP A 111 -6.35 -5.00 -19.91
N LEU A 112 -5.94 -3.77 -20.22
CA LEU A 112 -5.80 -2.70 -19.24
C LEU A 112 -7.13 -1.95 -19.11
N LEU A 113 -7.79 -2.09 -17.98
CA LEU A 113 -8.94 -1.27 -17.56
C LEU A 113 -8.44 -0.11 -16.71
N VAL A 114 -8.89 1.11 -17.02
CA VAL A 114 -8.66 2.29 -16.18
C VAL A 114 -10.00 2.91 -15.81
N GLU A 115 -10.23 3.07 -14.52
CA GLU A 115 -11.41 3.72 -13.92
C GLU A 115 -10.96 5.04 -13.30
N VAL A 116 -11.58 6.15 -13.69
CA VAL A 116 -11.29 7.50 -13.20
C VAL A 116 -12.40 7.91 -12.24
N LEU A 117 -12.01 8.40 -11.06
CA LEU A 117 -12.91 8.79 -9.98
C LEU A 117 -12.53 10.17 -9.45
N ASP A 118 -13.53 10.88 -8.93
CA ASP A 118 -13.42 12.17 -8.28
C ASP A 118 -13.43 11.97 -6.75
N LYS A 119 -12.48 12.59 -6.04
CA LYS A 119 -12.34 12.35 -4.61
C LYS A 119 -13.17 13.34 -3.79
N ASP A 120 -14.28 12.85 -3.23
CA ASP A 120 -15.16 13.68 -2.40
C ASP A 120 -14.76 13.66 -0.92
N ILE A 121 -14.28 14.80 -0.41
CA ILE A 121 -13.90 14.91 1.01
C ILE A 121 -15.15 14.79 1.90
N GLY A 122 -15.16 13.75 2.73
CA GLY A 122 -16.24 13.53 3.70
C GLY A 122 -17.39 12.65 3.20
N SER A 123 -17.34 12.21 1.94
CA SER A 123 -18.20 11.14 1.43
C SER A 123 -17.52 9.77 1.59
N PRO A 124 -18.27 8.70 1.94
CA PRO A 124 -17.74 7.33 1.91
C PRO A 124 -17.61 6.78 0.48
N ILE A 125 -18.22 7.44 -0.50
CA ILE A 125 -18.26 7.01 -1.90
C ILE A 125 -17.70 8.16 -2.75
N ASP A 126 -16.70 7.82 -3.55
CA ASP A 126 -16.05 8.74 -4.49
C ASP A 126 -16.82 8.71 -5.82
N ASP A 127 -17.07 9.88 -6.42
CA ASP A 127 -17.84 10.01 -7.64
C ASP A 127 -17.15 9.37 -8.86
N PHE A 128 -17.87 8.50 -9.58
CA PHE A 128 -17.34 7.85 -10.77
C PHE A 128 -17.38 8.79 -11.99
N ILE A 129 -16.21 9.18 -12.49
CA ILE A 129 -16.09 10.04 -13.68
C ILE A 129 -16.34 9.21 -14.95
N GLY A 130 -15.63 8.09 -15.08
CA GLY A 130 -15.70 7.25 -16.27
C GLY A 130 -14.61 6.19 -16.32
N LYS A 131 -14.56 5.44 -17.41
CA LYS A 131 -13.56 4.37 -17.61
C LYS A 131 -13.20 4.20 -19.07
N PHE A 132 -12.12 3.47 -19.32
CA PHE A 132 -11.79 2.96 -20.65
C PHE A 132 -11.05 1.63 -20.56
N ARG A 133 -11.05 0.88 -21.65
CA ARG A 133 -10.23 -0.33 -21.83
C ARG A 133 -9.28 -0.14 -22.99
N THR A 134 -8.08 -0.70 -22.88
CA THR A 134 -7.13 -0.77 -23.98
C THR A 134 -6.25 -2.02 -23.85
N SER A 135 -5.69 -2.50 -24.96
CA SER A 135 -4.74 -3.63 -24.92
C SER A 135 -3.48 -3.29 -24.13
N VAL A 136 -2.66 -4.29 -23.81
CA VAL A 136 -1.30 -4.07 -23.26
C VAL A 136 -0.22 -3.84 -24.32
N ALA A 137 -0.60 -3.64 -25.59
CA ALA A 137 0.34 -3.40 -26.67
C ALA A 137 1.14 -2.10 -26.47
N ALA A 138 2.43 -2.14 -26.84
CA ALA A 138 3.34 -1.00 -26.74
C ALA A 138 2.87 0.20 -27.56
N GLY A 139 3.13 1.40 -27.07
CA GLY A 139 2.84 2.65 -27.74
C GLY A 139 2.32 3.75 -26.81
N ALA A 140 2.33 4.98 -27.32
CA ALA A 140 1.58 6.07 -26.72
C ALA A 140 0.10 5.91 -27.08
N LYS A 141 -0.78 6.08 -26.09
CA LYS A 141 -2.23 5.93 -26.25
C LYS A 141 -2.92 7.21 -25.78
N GLU A 142 -3.83 7.66 -26.62
CA GLU A 142 -4.80 8.69 -26.34
C GLU A 142 -6.17 8.01 -26.34
N VAL A 143 -6.84 8.00 -25.20
CA VAL A 143 -8.08 7.23 -25.00
C VAL A 143 -9.16 8.12 -24.42
N GLU A 144 -10.36 8.01 -24.96
CA GLU A 144 -11.54 8.70 -24.47
C GLU A 144 -12.02 8.08 -23.15
N ILE A 145 -12.35 8.92 -22.16
CA ILE A 145 -12.93 8.48 -20.89
C ILE A 145 -14.44 8.33 -21.09
N GLU A 146 -14.95 7.10 -21.05
CA GLU A 146 -16.37 6.82 -21.21
C GLU A 146 -17.12 7.00 -19.89
N GLY A 147 -18.06 7.95 -19.87
CA GLY A 147 -18.94 8.16 -18.72
C GLY A 147 -19.99 7.06 -18.53
N PRO A 148 -20.61 6.97 -17.34
CA PRO A 148 -21.58 5.91 -17.00
C PRO A 148 -22.89 5.99 -17.79
N LEU A 149 -23.35 7.20 -18.13
CA LEU A 149 -24.61 7.42 -18.86
C LEU A 149 -24.35 7.63 -20.36
N PHE A 150 -24.95 6.80 -21.21
CA PHE A 150 -24.90 6.86 -22.68
C PHE A 150 -23.48 6.91 -23.28
N ARG A 151 -22.44 6.49 -22.53
CA ARG A 151 -21.02 6.55 -22.92
C ARG A 151 -20.60 7.93 -23.46
N ARG A 152 -21.13 9.00 -22.88
CA ARG A 152 -20.68 10.35 -23.24
C ARG A 152 -19.21 10.51 -22.87
N SER A 153 -18.43 11.13 -23.76
CA SER A 153 -17.07 11.59 -23.48
C SER A 153 -16.99 12.37 -22.18
N ARG A 154 -16.08 11.97 -21.28
CA ARG A 154 -15.75 12.68 -20.04
C ARG A 154 -14.29 13.16 -20.02
N GLY A 155 -13.74 13.39 -21.21
CA GLY A 155 -12.37 13.85 -21.39
C GLY A 155 -11.47 12.82 -22.05
N THR A 156 -10.21 13.17 -22.15
CA THR A 156 -9.17 12.37 -22.82
C THR A 156 -8.09 12.00 -21.81
N PHE A 157 -7.65 10.75 -21.83
CA PHE A 157 -6.58 10.21 -20.99
C PHE A 157 -5.37 9.84 -21.86
N TRP A 158 -4.17 10.17 -21.38
CA TRP A 158 -2.91 9.82 -22.04
C TRP A 158 -2.07 8.86 -21.20
N LEU A 159 -1.60 7.80 -21.83
CA LEU A 159 -0.62 6.88 -21.26
C LEU A 159 0.38 6.38 -22.30
N LYS A 160 1.50 5.84 -21.84
CA LYS A 160 2.49 5.16 -22.69
C LYS A 160 2.75 3.77 -22.13
N ILE A 161 2.72 2.75 -22.97
CA ILE A 161 3.12 1.38 -22.62
C ILE A 161 4.42 1.07 -23.35
N ASP A 162 5.45 0.68 -22.60
CA ASP A 162 6.58 -0.08 -23.13
C ASP A 162 6.34 -1.55 -22.80
N SER A 163 6.46 -2.44 -23.78
CA SER A 163 6.20 -3.88 -23.66
C SER A 163 7.37 -4.66 -24.22
N THR A 164 7.92 -5.58 -23.43
CA THR A 164 9.05 -6.44 -23.81
C THR A 164 8.68 -7.90 -23.58
N PRO A 165 9.05 -8.85 -24.47
CA PRO A 165 8.83 -10.27 -24.20
C PRO A 165 9.38 -10.68 -22.83
N SER A 166 8.58 -11.39 -22.04
CA SER A 166 9.00 -11.83 -20.71
C SER A 166 9.97 -13.01 -20.84
N SER A 167 10.99 -13.01 -19.99
CA SER A 167 11.92 -14.14 -19.83
C SER A 167 11.55 -15.06 -18.67
N ASP A 168 10.50 -14.71 -17.91
CA ASP A 168 10.04 -15.50 -16.77
C ASP A 168 9.42 -16.83 -17.21
N PRO A 169 9.38 -17.84 -16.31
CA PRO A 169 8.53 -19.00 -16.51
C PRO A 169 7.06 -18.59 -16.70
N PRO A 170 6.22 -19.43 -17.37
CA PRO A 170 4.82 -19.07 -17.67
C PRO A 170 3.94 -18.73 -16.46
N GLU A 171 4.34 -19.16 -15.26
CA GLU A 171 3.68 -18.89 -13.99
C GLU A 171 4.72 -18.59 -12.90
N PRO A 172 4.41 -17.76 -11.90
CA PRO A 172 3.16 -17.01 -11.74
C PRO A 172 3.05 -15.78 -12.65
N ARG A 173 1.85 -15.48 -13.16
CA ARG A 173 1.55 -14.30 -14.00
C ARG A 173 1.27 -13.04 -13.18
N TYR A 174 1.22 -11.90 -13.87
CA TYR A 174 0.79 -10.59 -13.32
C TYR A 174 1.62 -10.12 -12.13
N LEU A 175 2.94 -10.28 -12.21
CA LEU A 175 3.85 -10.01 -11.10
C LEU A 175 4.08 -8.51 -10.97
N PHE A 176 3.65 -7.93 -9.85
CA PHE A 176 4.01 -6.56 -9.51
C PHE A 176 5.53 -6.41 -9.42
N ASP A 177 6.07 -5.47 -10.19
CA ASP A 177 7.51 -5.22 -10.34
C ASP A 177 7.87 -3.76 -10.03
N GLY A 178 6.99 -3.10 -9.29
CA GLY A 178 7.23 -1.77 -8.76
C GLY A 178 6.74 -0.62 -9.64
N PRO A 179 7.24 0.59 -9.37
CA PRO A 179 8.05 0.94 -8.20
C PRO A 179 7.26 0.74 -6.89
N ILE A 180 7.97 0.54 -5.77
CA ILE A 180 7.37 0.28 -4.46
C ILE A 180 6.72 1.58 -3.95
N ARG A 181 5.42 1.71 -4.22
CA ARG A 181 4.63 2.84 -3.75
C ARG A 181 4.12 2.58 -2.35
N TYR A 182 4.13 3.62 -1.54
CA TYR A 182 3.38 3.64 -0.29
C TYR A 182 2.42 4.82 -0.23
N SER A 183 1.30 4.61 0.45
CA SER A 183 0.39 5.65 0.91
C SER A 183 0.40 5.68 2.43
N ARG A 184 0.55 6.88 3.00
CA ARG A 184 0.35 7.16 4.41
C ARG A 184 -1.03 7.78 4.58
N HIS A 185 -1.93 7.05 5.22
CA HIS A 185 -3.28 7.48 5.47
C HIS A 185 -3.32 8.26 6.78
N LEU A 186 -3.73 9.51 6.66
CA LEU A 186 -4.02 10.40 7.78
C LEU A 186 -5.51 10.59 7.77
N SER A 187 -6.22 10.05 8.77
CA SER A 187 -7.67 10.17 8.84
C SER A 187 -8.05 11.28 9.83
N PRO A 188 -8.51 12.46 9.34
CA PRO A 188 -8.98 13.53 10.21
C PRO A 188 -10.21 13.10 11.01
N THR A 189 -11.04 12.22 10.42
CA THR A 189 -12.18 11.60 11.11
C THR A 189 -11.70 10.81 12.31
N VAL A 190 -10.69 9.95 12.15
CA VAL A 190 -10.09 9.22 13.26
C VAL A 190 -9.48 10.17 14.30
N GLY A 191 -8.79 11.23 13.86
CA GLY A 191 -8.25 12.25 14.77
C GLY A 191 -9.34 12.95 15.60
N ARG A 192 -10.49 13.27 14.98
CA ARG A 192 -11.65 13.85 15.69
C ARG A 192 -12.33 12.87 16.64
N LEU A 193 -12.50 11.60 16.23
CA LEU A 193 -13.12 10.57 17.08
C LEU A 193 -12.31 10.26 18.33
N THR A 194 -10.99 10.42 18.24
CA THR A 194 -10.06 10.11 19.35
C THR A 194 -9.75 11.31 20.24
N ASN A 195 -10.32 12.50 19.93
CA ASN A 195 -10.17 13.73 20.70
C ASN A 195 -8.72 14.11 21.06
N LEU A 196 -7.77 13.66 20.23
CA LEU A 196 -6.33 13.83 20.41
C LEU A 196 -5.79 14.63 19.23
N ASP A 197 -5.29 15.83 19.51
CA ASP A 197 -4.76 16.78 18.51
C ASP A 197 -3.46 16.32 17.82
N ASP A 198 -2.97 15.11 18.10
CA ASP A 198 -1.76 14.57 17.49
C ASP A 198 -2.09 13.59 16.36
N ALA A 199 -2.35 14.15 15.17
CA ALA A 199 -2.55 13.39 13.92
C ALA A 199 -1.44 12.34 13.64
N ARG A 200 -0.28 12.47 14.29
CA ARG A 200 0.85 11.53 14.19
C ARG A 200 0.56 10.17 14.83
N LEU A 201 -0.33 10.07 15.82
CA LEU A 201 -0.71 8.80 16.45
C LEU A 201 -1.64 7.93 15.58
N TYR A 202 -2.08 8.42 14.42
CA TYR A 202 -3.11 7.75 13.60
C TYR A 202 -2.67 7.42 12.18
N SER A 203 -1.37 7.55 11.89
CA SER A 203 -0.86 7.20 10.58
C SER A 203 -0.87 5.69 10.38
N THR A 204 -1.49 5.26 9.28
CA THR A 204 -1.31 3.91 8.76
C THR A 204 -0.65 3.98 7.40
N TRP A 205 0.10 2.95 7.08
CA TRP A 205 0.81 2.85 5.82
C TRP A 205 0.32 1.63 5.07
N LYS A 206 0.12 1.80 3.77
CA LYS A 206 -0.10 0.71 2.82
C LYS A 206 1.00 0.80 1.77
N MET A 207 1.73 -0.29 1.56
CA MET A 207 2.76 -0.39 0.53
C MET A 207 2.61 -1.69 -0.25
N TYR A 208 2.90 -1.67 -1.55
CA TYR A 208 2.91 -2.88 -2.38
C TYR A 208 4.33 -3.42 -2.48
N LEU A 209 4.54 -4.66 -2.06
CA LEU A 209 5.85 -5.31 -2.07
C LEU A 209 6.04 -6.09 -3.38
N VAL A 210 7.22 -5.95 -3.98
CA VAL A 210 7.65 -6.74 -5.13
C VAL A 210 7.98 -8.16 -4.69
N GLY A 211 7.38 -9.13 -5.38
CA GLY A 211 7.74 -10.55 -5.26
C GLY A 211 7.05 -11.32 -4.14
N VAL A 212 6.00 -10.81 -3.48
CA VAL A 212 5.31 -11.53 -2.38
C VAL A 212 4.91 -12.94 -2.78
N SER A 213 4.27 -13.12 -3.94
CA SER A 213 3.91 -14.43 -4.49
C SER A 213 5.12 -15.31 -4.86
N ILE A 214 6.28 -14.73 -5.15
CA ILE A 214 7.52 -15.47 -5.45
C ILE A 214 8.12 -16.01 -4.15
N TYR A 215 8.23 -15.16 -3.13
CA TYR A 215 8.84 -15.51 -1.85
C TYR A 215 7.93 -16.45 -1.04
N PHE A 216 6.64 -16.12 -0.92
CA PHE A 216 5.68 -16.90 -0.13
C PHE A 216 5.00 -18.02 -0.92
N LYS A 217 5.07 -18.04 -2.26
CA LYS A 217 4.38 -19.03 -3.11
C LYS A 217 2.89 -19.08 -2.77
N GLU A 218 2.32 -20.27 -2.57
CA GLU A 218 0.94 -20.47 -2.09
C GLU A 218 0.85 -20.66 -0.57
N VAL A 219 1.86 -20.19 0.19
CA VAL A 219 1.82 -20.27 1.65
C VAL A 219 1.01 -19.09 2.21
N TYR A 220 0.03 -19.42 3.04
CA TYR A 220 -0.80 -18.46 3.77
C TYR A 220 -0.89 -18.88 5.24
N GLN A 221 -0.98 -17.90 6.14
CA GLN A 221 -1.12 -18.07 7.58
C GLN A 221 -2.58 -17.83 7.96
N HIS A 222 -3.28 -18.91 8.33
CA HIS A 222 -4.66 -18.82 8.78
C HIS A 222 -4.74 -18.20 10.18
N TRP A 223 -5.90 -17.64 10.53
CA TRP A 223 -6.11 -17.11 11.87
C TRP A 223 -5.94 -18.21 12.95
N ASN A 224 -5.50 -17.79 14.13
CA ASN A 224 -5.16 -18.65 15.25
C ASN A 224 -6.42 -19.17 15.95
N VAL A 225 -6.84 -20.37 15.56
CA VAL A 225 -8.03 -21.07 16.10
C VAL A 225 -7.95 -21.35 17.60
N ASN A 226 -6.76 -21.30 18.20
CA ASN A 226 -6.54 -21.55 19.62
C ASN A 226 -6.51 -20.26 20.47
N TYR A 227 -6.71 -19.09 19.85
CA TYR A 227 -6.68 -17.81 20.54
C TYR A 227 -8.08 -17.23 20.71
N LYS A 228 -8.51 -17.07 21.97
CA LYS A 228 -9.87 -16.59 22.30
C LYS A 228 -10.24 -15.28 21.61
N ALA A 229 -9.32 -14.30 21.55
CA ALA A 229 -9.61 -13.03 20.90
C ALA A 229 -9.66 -13.13 19.36
N ALA A 230 -9.04 -14.14 18.75
CA ALA A 230 -9.27 -14.41 17.32
C ALA A 230 -10.60 -15.14 17.11
N GLN A 231 -10.98 -16.06 18.01
CA GLN A 231 -12.28 -16.74 17.96
C GLN A 231 -13.46 -15.76 18.10
N THR A 232 -13.34 -14.69 18.88
CA THR A 232 -14.39 -13.66 18.95
C THR A 232 -14.57 -12.93 17.62
N ILE A 233 -13.54 -12.85 16.79
CA ILE A 233 -13.57 -12.22 15.46
C ILE A 233 -14.05 -13.22 14.41
N PHE A 234 -13.39 -14.37 14.30
CA PHE A 234 -13.59 -15.34 13.22
C PHE A 234 -14.57 -16.47 13.57
N GLY A 235 -15.10 -16.47 14.78
CA GLY A 235 -16.11 -17.45 15.21
C GLY A 235 -17.42 -17.35 14.43
N THR A 236 -18.27 -18.34 14.69
CA THR A 236 -19.62 -18.43 14.14
C THR A 236 -20.61 -17.77 15.09
N GLY A 237 -21.56 -17.00 14.54
CA GLY A 237 -22.64 -16.37 15.31
C GLY A 237 -22.71 -14.85 15.20
N ALA A 238 -23.82 -14.29 15.70
CA ALA A 238 -24.14 -12.87 15.60
C ALA A 238 -23.11 -11.97 16.28
N THR A 239 -22.53 -12.41 17.41
CA THR A 239 -21.50 -11.65 18.13
C THR A 239 -20.23 -11.50 17.30
N SER A 240 -19.71 -12.59 16.73
CA SER A 240 -18.53 -12.53 15.86
C SER A 240 -18.77 -11.72 14.60
N LEU A 241 -19.97 -11.81 14.02
CA LEU A 241 -20.35 -10.96 12.89
C LEU A 241 -20.33 -9.47 13.26
N ALA A 242 -20.92 -9.09 14.39
CA ALA A 242 -20.91 -7.70 14.85
C ALA A 242 -19.48 -7.18 15.09
N VAL A 243 -18.62 -8.02 15.68
CA VAL A 243 -17.20 -7.70 15.88
C VAL A 243 -16.49 -7.48 14.53
N ARG A 244 -16.66 -8.40 13.57
CA ARG A 244 -16.06 -8.24 12.23
C ARG A 244 -16.56 -6.99 11.53
N THR A 245 -17.86 -6.72 11.54
CA THR A 245 -18.43 -5.53 10.92
C THR A 245 -17.81 -4.25 11.48
N GLY A 246 -17.62 -4.16 12.81
CA GLY A 246 -16.96 -3.01 13.42
C GLY A 246 -15.49 -2.88 13.05
N ILE A 247 -14.74 -4.00 13.00
CA ILE A 247 -13.34 -4.00 12.55
C ILE A 247 -13.25 -3.57 11.08
N GLN A 248 -14.12 -4.08 10.21
CA GLN A 248 -14.15 -3.71 8.79
C GLN A 248 -14.53 -2.25 8.58
N ALA A 249 -15.45 -1.69 9.39
CA ALA A 249 -15.74 -0.26 9.38
C ALA A 249 -14.50 0.56 9.80
N GLY A 250 -13.80 0.13 10.86
CA GLY A 250 -12.52 0.72 11.26
C GLY A 250 -11.45 0.65 10.16
N HIS A 251 -11.34 -0.49 9.47
CA HIS A 251 -10.42 -0.67 8.34
C HIS A 251 -10.69 0.36 7.23
N LYS A 252 -11.97 0.50 6.84
CA LYS A 252 -12.39 1.48 5.83
C LYS A 252 -12.03 2.91 6.23
N LEU A 253 -12.22 3.27 7.50
CA LEU A 253 -11.86 4.61 8.00
C LEU A 253 -10.34 4.83 8.05
N LEU A 254 -9.56 3.80 8.40
CA LEU A 254 -8.10 3.87 8.46
C LEU A 254 -7.44 4.01 7.09
N TYR A 255 -7.93 3.24 6.11
CA TYR A 255 -7.40 3.22 4.76
C TYR A 255 -8.21 4.10 3.80
N ALA A 256 -9.13 4.91 4.33
CA ALA A 256 -9.87 5.89 3.56
C ALA A 256 -8.88 6.80 2.81
N ARG A 257 -9.21 7.07 1.55
CA ARG A 257 -8.50 8.10 0.80
C ARG A 257 -8.89 9.46 1.35
N SER A 258 -7.92 10.33 1.46
CA SER A 258 -8.10 11.73 1.82
C SER A 258 -7.06 12.53 1.07
N THR A 259 -7.38 13.80 0.82
CA THR A 259 -6.47 14.80 0.27
C THR A 259 -5.27 15.08 1.18
N SER A 260 -5.40 14.74 2.46
CA SER A 260 -4.32 14.77 3.46
C SER A 260 -3.40 13.56 3.41
N ASN A 261 -3.66 12.55 2.59
CA ASN A 261 -2.81 11.36 2.54
C ASN A 261 -1.44 11.69 1.93
N GLY A 262 -0.39 11.19 2.58
CA GLY A 262 0.96 11.25 2.04
C GLY A 262 1.18 10.11 1.05
N PHE A 263 2.01 10.33 0.04
CA PHE A 263 2.42 9.29 -0.90
C PHE A 263 3.92 9.37 -1.11
N GLY A 264 4.53 8.22 -1.41
CA GLY A 264 5.95 8.17 -1.75
C GLY A 264 6.30 6.89 -2.50
N VAL A 265 7.56 6.85 -2.94
CA VAL A 265 8.15 5.73 -3.65
C VAL A 265 9.45 5.35 -2.95
N ILE A 266 9.68 4.05 -2.77
CA ILE A 266 10.93 3.51 -2.24
C ILE A 266 11.79 3.06 -3.41
N GLU A 267 12.90 3.77 -3.64
CA GLU A 267 13.93 3.38 -4.63
C GLU A 267 15.32 3.31 -3.99
N THR A 268 15.54 4.05 -2.90
CA THR A 268 16.83 4.14 -2.21
C THR A 268 16.70 3.93 -0.70
N ALA A 269 17.82 3.66 -0.03
CA ALA A 269 17.89 3.56 1.43
C ALA A 269 17.39 4.84 2.13
N ALA A 270 17.63 6.01 1.51
CA ALA A 270 17.16 7.29 2.02
C ALA A 270 15.63 7.39 2.02
N ASP A 271 14.94 6.74 1.08
CA ASP A 271 13.48 6.72 1.02
C ASP A 271 12.88 5.81 2.10
N VAL A 272 13.56 4.69 2.41
CA VAL A 272 13.21 3.85 3.56
C VAL A 272 13.38 4.63 4.87
N LEU A 273 14.46 5.40 5.02
CA LEU A 273 14.68 6.24 6.21
C LEU A 273 13.57 7.29 6.38
N LYS A 274 13.18 7.99 5.30
CA LYS A 274 12.09 8.98 5.32
C LYS A 274 10.78 8.38 5.82
N LEU A 275 10.50 7.10 5.54
CA LEU A 275 9.31 6.40 6.03
C LEU A 275 9.21 6.41 7.56
N PHE A 276 10.36 6.34 8.24
CA PHE A 276 10.46 6.24 9.70
C PHE A 276 10.84 7.55 10.39
N HIS A 277 11.04 8.66 9.65
CA HIS A 277 11.29 9.97 10.24
C HIS A 277 10.03 10.54 10.90
N GLY A 278 10.22 11.24 12.01
CA GLY A 278 9.14 11.78 12.84
C GLY A 278 8.53 13.10 12.36
N GLU A 279 8.47 13.38 11.05
CA GLU A 279 8.08 14.69 10.54
C GLU A 279 6.74 15.20 11.12
N LYS A 280 6.73 16.47 11.59
CA LYS A 280 5.49 17.24 11.78
C LYS A 280 5.08 17.80 10.42
N LEU A 281 4.23 17.08 9.68
CA LEU A 281 3.75 17.55 8.39
C LEU A 281 2.38 18.19 8.52
N ASN A 282 2.36 19.44 9.00
CA ASN A 282 1.26 20.33 8.67
C ASN A 282 1.65 21.05 7.38
N PRO A 283 0.90 20.94 6.27
CA PRO A 283 1.23 21.62 5.01
C PRO A 283 1.33 23.15 5.13
N LYS A 284 0.76 23.73 6.19
CA LYS A 284 0.83 25.17 6.49
C LYS A 284 2.16 25.62 7.13
N ASP A 285 3.01 24.68 7.55
CA ASP A 285 4.27 24.97 8.25
C ASP A 285 5.52 24.69 7.38
N GLN A 286 5.35 24.41 6.08
CA GLN A 286 6.50 24.43 5.16
C GLN A 286 6.88 25.89 4.86
N PRO A 287 8.15 26.30 5.09
CA PRO A 287 8.59 27.60 4.64
C PRO A 287 8.60 27.59 3.11
N THR A 288 7.74 28.43 2.52
CA THR A 288 7.80 28.72 1.08
C THR A 288 9.16 29.35 0.79
N SER A 289 10.05 28.58 0.20
CA SER A 289 11.29 29.06 -0.38
C SER A 289 10.95 29.93 -1.60
N THR A 290 10.84 31.24 -1.39
CA THR A 290 11.25 32.30 -2.32
C THR A 290 10.95 33.65 -1.67
N HIS A 291 11.96 34.25 -1.04
CA HIS A 291 12.26 35.70 -1.00
C HIS A 291 13.22 35.98 0.17
N VAL A 292 14.51 36.12 -0.16
CA VAL A 292 15.50 36.67 0.77
C VAL A 292 15.27 38.18 0.82
N ALA A 293 14.73 38.68 1.93
CA ALA A 293 14.80 40.09 2.30
C ALA A 293 15.94 40.28 3.31
N PRO A 294 16.84 41.26 3.12
CA PRO A 294 17.92 41.50 4.06
C PRO A 294 17.41 42.33 5.24
N ASN A 295 17.94 42.02 6.43
CA ASN A 295 17.84 42.74 7.70
C ASN A 295 16.58 42.52 8.56
N ALA A 296 16.67 41.57 9.49
CA ALA A 296 16.20 41.75 10.85
C ALA A 296 17.03 40.87 11.81
N PHE A 297 17.30 41.42 12.99
CA PHE A 297 18.25 40.96 14.00
C PHE A 297 18.08 39.49 14.43
N GLN A 298 19.22 38.83 14.64
CA GLN A 298 19.35 37.50 15.25
C GLN A 298 18.78 37.49 16.68
N THR A 299 17.74 36.71 16.89
CA THR A 299 17.47 36.03 18.16
C THR A 299 17.39 34.53 17.90
N THR A 300 18.42 33.83 18.35
CA THR A 300 18.61 32.38 18.26
C THR A 300 17.65 31.64 19.18
N GLN A 301 16.61 31.01 18.63
CA GLN A 301 15.89 29.90 19.27
C GLN A 301 15.57 28.78 18.26
N THR A 302 16.46 27.78 18.26
CA THR A 302 16.20 26.33 18.15
C THR A 302 15.34 25.81 16.98
N GLN A 303 15.99 25.49 15.86
CA GLN A 303 15.57 24.38 15.01
C GLN A 303 15.60 23.09 15.84
N THR A 304 14.48 22.39 16.00
CA THR A 304 14.43 21.13 16.76
C THR A 304 15.26 20.04 16.05
N PRO A 305 16.39 19.56 16.64
CA PRO A 305 17.31 18.61 15.98
C PRO A 305 16.72 17.22 15.68
N LEU A 306 15.50 16.94 16.16
CA LEU A 306 14.91 15.60 16.19
C LEU A 306 14.08 15.25 14.95
N VAL A 307 13.73 16.23 14.10
CA VAL A 307 12.77 16.04 12.99
C VAL A 307 13.33 15.12 11.89
N HIS A 308 14.66 15.09 11.75
CA HIS A 308 15.35 14.25 10.77
C HIS A 308 15.82 12.91 11.34
N ARG A 309 15.50 12.59 12.60
CA ARG A 309 15.85 11.33 13.23
C ARG A 309 14.71 10.33 13.08
N VAL A 310 15.09 9.07 12.89
CA VAL A 310 14.15 7.94 12.92
C VAL A 310 13.44 7.89 14.27
N LYS A 311 12.14 7.64 14.21
CA LYS A 311 11.28 7.55 15.38
C LYS A 311 11.54 6.21 16.12
N PRO A 312 11.76 6.22 17.44
CA PRO A 312 11.74 5.00 18.26
C PRO A 312 10.29 4.57 18.45
N ALA A 313 9.77 3.80 17.50
CA ALA A 313 8.40 3.28 17.51
C ALA A 313 8.40 1.81 17.14
N VAL A 314 7.46 1.07 17.74
CA VAL A 314 7.11 -0.29 17.34
C VAL A 314 5.88 -0.20 16.45
N TYR A 315 5.83 -1.01 15.40
CA TYR A 315 4.76 -1.02 14.42
C TYR A 315 4.15 -2.42 14.33
N THR A 316 2.82 -2.49 14.30
CA THR A 316 2.07 -3.70 13.98
C THR A 316 1.94 -3.79 12.45
N TYR A 317 2.23 -4.93 11.84
CA TYR A 317 2.10 -5.12 10.39
C TYR A 317 1.37 -6.40 9.99
N ILE A 318 0.79 -6.39 8.80
CA ILE A 318 0.39 -7.57 8.03
C ILE A 318 0.94 -7.48 6.61
N ILE A 319 1.18 -8.62 5.97
CA ILE A 319 1.28 -8.75 4.52
C ILE A 319 -0.02 -9.42 4.05
N SER A 320 -0.81 -8.67 3.31
CA SER A 320 -2.16 -9.01 2.90
C SER A 320 -2.16 -10.23 1.97
N ALA A 321 -3.11 -11.14 2.17
CA ALA A 321 -3.37 -12.25 1.25
C ALA A 321 -4.26 -11.85 0.06
N GLU A 322 -4.88 -10.67 0.09
CA GLU A 322 -5.84 -10.23 -0.93
C GLU A 322 -5.17 -9.45 -2.07
N ASP A 323 -4.14 -8.67 -1.74
CA ASP A 323 -3.52 -7.71 -2.66
C ASP A 323 -2.00 -7.59 -2.48
N ASP A 324 -1.38 -8.54 -1.75
CA ASP A 324 0.06 -8.59 -1.46
C ASP A 324 0.66 -7.30 -0.86
N SER A 325 -0.19 -6.40 -0.35
CA SER A 325 0.26 -5.17 0.29
C SER A 325 0.72 -5.41 1.72
N MET A 326 1.84 -4.81 2.10
CA MET A 326 2.23 -4.65 3.49
C MET A 326 1.49 -3.44 4.06
N ARG A 327 0.78 -3.68 5.16
CA ARG A 327 -0.07 -2.70 5.84
C ARG A 327 0.35 -2.61 7.30
N PHE A 328 0.65 -1.42 7.79
CA PHE A 328 1.16 -1.27 9.15
C PHE A 328 0.79 0.06 9.82
N SER A 329 0.90 0.10 11.13
CA SER A 329 0.67 1.27 11.97
C SER A 329 1.47 1.17 13.27
N GLU A 330 1.65 2.28 13.97
CA GLU A 330 2.34 2.29 15.26
C GLU A 330 1.58 1.46 16.32
N THR A 331 2.29 0.54 16.97
CA THR A 331 1.77 -0.28 18.05
C THR A 331 1.45 0.61 19.25
N GLY A 332 0.18 0.59 19.66
CA GLY A 332 -0.28 1.31 20.85
C GLY A 332 -0.85 2.68 20.52
N ALA A 333 -1.11 3.01 19.27
CA ALA A 333 -1.91 4.17 18.92
C ALA A 333 -3.32 4.09 19.53
N ALA A 334 -3.81 5.20 20.11
CA ALA A 334 -5.10 5.27 20.83
C ALA A 334 -6.29 4.77 20.00
N PHE A 335 -6.25 4.97 18.68
CA PHE A 335 -7.31 4.50 17.80
C PHE A 335 -7.48 2.98 17.83
N PHE A 336 -6.38 2.25 18.06
CA PHE A 336 -6.33 0.81 17.95
C PHE A 336 -6.68 0.07 19.24
N VAL A 337 -6.83 0.79 20.35
CA VAL A 337 -7.03 0.20 21.68
C VAL A 337 -8.37 -0.52 21.81
N ASP A 338 -9.38 0.00 21.12
CA ASP A 338 -10.75 -0.51 21.21
C ASP A 338 -11.02 -1.67 20.25
N PHE A 339 -10.06 -1.94 19.36
CA PHE A 339 -10.19 -3.00 18.38
C PHE A 339 -9.68 -4.32 18.93
N ALA A 340 -10.49 -5.37 18.80
CA ALA A 340 -10.17 -6.72 19.29
C ALA A 340 -8.86 -7.28 18.71
N SER A 341 -8.43 -6.82 17.55
CA SER A 341 -7.12 -7.14 16.98
C SER A 341 -6.68 -6.10 15.94
N LYS A 342 -5.47 -5.57 16.11
CA LYS A 342 -4.81 -4.68 15.15
C LYS A 342 -4.47 -5.40 13.83
N HIS A 343 -4.02 -6.66 13.93
CA HIS A 343 -3.73 -7.48 12.77
C HIS A 343 -5.00 -7.76 11.95
N ALA A 344 -6.11 -8.12 12.61
CA ALA A 344 -7.40 -8.31 11.94
C ALA A 344 -7.89 -7.01 11.31
N LEU A 345 -7.69 -5.88 12.00
CA LEU A 345 -8.03 -4.55 11.48
C LEU A 345 -7.24 -4.22 10.21
N HIS A 346 -5.93 -4.45 10.17
CA HIS A 346 -5.15 -4.25 8.94
C HIS A 346 -5.50 -5.24 7.82
N ALA A 347 -5.84 -6.47 8.18
CA ALA A 347 -6.24 -7.52 7.26
C ALA A 347 -7.72 -7.43 6.82
N ASN A 348 -8.47 -6.41 7.23
CA ASN A 348 -9.90 -6.27 6.93
C ASN A 348 -10.73 -7.52 7.34
N CYS A 349 -10.35 -8.17 8.43
CA CYS A 349 -10.88 -9.46 8.87
C CYS A 349 -10.74 -10.58 7.83
N CYS A 350 -9.71 -10.59 6.98
CA CYS A 350 -9.37 -11.74 6.16
C CYS A 350 -8.95 -12.90 7.09
N GLU A 351 -9.46 -14.12 6.83
CA GLU A 351 -9.14 -15.32 7.62
C GLU A 351 -7.69 -15.78 7.45
N ARG A 352 -6.99 -15.24 6.46
CA ARG A 352 -5.60 -15.56 6.17
C ARG A 352 -4.78 -14.32 5.81
N VAL A 353 -3.49 -14.37 6.09
CA VAL A 353 -2.48 -13.38 5.67
C VAL A 353 -1.30 -14.09 5.02
N ARG A 354 -0.46 -13.40 4.26
CA ARG A 354 0.84 -13.94 3.85
C ARG A 354 1.75 -14.08 5.07
N TYR A 355 1.80 -13.02 5.88
CA TYR A 355 2.53 -12.98 7.14
C TYR A 355 2.04 -11.82 8.03
N SER A 356 2.39 -11.80 9.31
CA SER A 356 2.05 -10.70 10.23
C SER A 356 2.91 -10.70 11.50
N GLY A 357 3.02 -9.57 12.16
CA GLY A 357 3.77 -9.45 13.40
C GLY A 357 3.94 -8.01 13.84
N GLU A 358 5.06 -7.73 14.47
CA GLU A 358 5.53 -6.39 14.79
C GLU A 358 6.93 -6.14 14.20
N PHE A 359 7.30 -4.87 14.08
CA PHE A 359 8.65 -4.48 13.72
C PHE A 359 9.02 -3.13 14.34
N HIS A 360 10.32 -2.85 14.46
CA HIS A 360 10.80 -1.51 14.80
C HIS A 360 12.16 -1.24 14.14
N PRO A 361 12.41 0.00 13.70
CA PRO A 361 13.76 0.41 13.34
C PRO A 361 14.62 0.54 14.60
N ARG A 362 15.90 0.17 14.50
CA ARG A 362 16.90 0.42 15.55
C ARG A 362 18.20 0.98 14.96
N PRO A 363 18.86 1.90 15.68
CA PRO A 363 20.14 2.45 15.25
C PRO A 363 21.26 1.42 15.47
N ARG A 364 22.34 1.55 14.72
CA ARG A 364 23.58 0.80 14.93
C ARG A 364 24.79 1.62 14.51
N ALA A 365 25.97 1.24 14.97
CA ALA A 365 27.22 1.82 14.49
C ALA A 365 27.53 1.31 13.08
N LYS A 366 28.02 2.18 12.19
CA LYS A 366 28.49 1.77 10.85
C LYS A 366 29.65 0.77 10.89
N ASP A 367 30.53 0.90 11.89
CA ASP A 367 31.64 -0.01 12.13
C ASP A 367 31.23 -1.29 12.88
N GLY A 368 29.95 -1.40 13.30
CA GLY A 368 29.42 -2.52 14.06
C GLY A 368 29.78 -2.55 15.55
N ALA A 369 30.37 -1.49 16.10
CA ALA A 369 30.79 -1.43 17.51
C ALA A 369 29.62 -1.52 18.52
N TRP A 370 28.43 -1.06 18.12
CA TRP A 370 27.21 -1.12 18.94
C TRP A 370 25.96 -1.28 18.08
N VAL A 371 24.88 -1.76 18.70
CA VAL A 371 23.58 -1.96 18.05
C VAL A 371 22.45 -1.73 19.05
N GLY A 372 21.47 -0.92 18.66
CA GLY A 372 20.25 -0.71 19.41
C GLY A 372 20.17 0.64 20.13
N TRP A 373 18.95 0.91 20.60
CA TRP A 373 18.59 2.19 21.22
C TRP A 373 19.29 2.43 22.57
N GLN A 374 19.73 1.39 23.27
CA GLN A 374 20.38 1.51 24.57
C GLN A 374 21.77 2.16 24.50
N ASP A 375 22.43 2.08 23.34
CA ASP A 375 23.77 2.63 23.09
C ASP A 375 23.72 3.90 22.21
N PHE A 376 22.54 4.28 21.72
CA PHE A 376 22.35 5.44 20.84
C PHE A 376 22.12 6.74 21.62
N ASN A 377 22.52 7.87 21.03
CA ASN A 377 22.17 9.21 21.50
C ASN A 377 22.03 10.20 20.34
N ASP A 378 21.13 11.18 20.47
CA ASP A 378 20.87 12.17 19.41
C ASP A 378 22.04 13.09 19.03
N SER A 379 23.03 13.21 19.90
CA SER A 379 24.25 13.96 19.58
C SER A 379 25.21 13.20 18.66
N MET A 380 24.96 11.92 18.38
CA MET A 380 25.81 11.12 17.49
C MET A 380 25.71 11.63 16.05
N PRO A 381 26.84 11.84 15.35
CA PRO A 381 26.84 12.28 13.95
C PRO A 381 26.17 11.24 13.05
N ASP A 382 25.30 11.69 12.14
CA ASP A 382 24.55 10.84 11.19
C ASP A 382 25.48 9.98 10.33
N GLU A 383 26.68 10.49 10.06
CA GLU A 383 27.69 9.80 9.26
C GLU A 383 28.26 8.57 9.96
N THR A 384 28.07 8.44 11.28
CA THR A 384 28.55 7.30 12.10
C THR A 384 27.45 6.28 12.41
N VAL A 385 26.19 6.65 12.17
CA VAL A 385 25.00 5.86 12.51
C VAL A 385 24.44 5.23 11.25
N ASP A 386 24.10 3.95 11.33
CA ASP A 386 23.33 3.21 10.36
C ASP A 386 22.05 2.69 11.00
N TRP A 387 21.13 2.16 10.19
CA TRP A 387 19.81 1.72 10.65
C TRP A 387 19.46 0.34 10.13
N GLU A 388 18.74 -0.41 10.96
CA GLU A 388 18.17 -1.70 10.57
C GLU A 388 16.74 -1.86 11.08
N VAL A 389 15.93 -2.65 10.37
CA VAL A 389 14.59 -3.06 10.82
C VAL A 389 14.69 -4.41 11.50
N LEU A 390 14.24 -4.49 12.75
CA LEU A 390 13.91 -5.76 13.38
C LEU A 390 12.45 -6.06 13.16
N ILE A 391 12.14 -7.23 12.63
CA ILE A 391 10.78 -7.67 12.32
C ILE A 391 10.55 -9.07 12.89
N ASP A 392 9.33 -9.35 13.33
CA ASP A 392 9.00 -10.61 13.96
C ASP A 392 7.69 -11.23 13.44
N ASN A 393 7.32 -12.37 14.01
CA ASN A 393 6.05 -13.08 13.82
C ASN A 393 5.08 -12.89 15.01
N ASN A 394 5.18 -11.79 15.75
CA ASN A 394 4.39 -11.52 16.94
C ASN A 394 2.95 -11.09 16.59
N SER A 395 2.11 -12.07 16.27
CA SER A 395 0.69 -11.86 15.99
C SER A 395 -0.12 -12.91 16.72
N GLY A 396 -0.87 -12.51 17.76
CA GLY A 396 -1.79 -13.43 18.44
C GLY A 396 -2.92 -13.90 17.52
N THR A 397 -3.29 -13.07 16.54
CA THR A 397 -4.40 -13.30 15.61
C THR A 397 -4.09 -14.33 14.54
N TYR A 398 -2.88 -14.36 14.01
CA TYR A 398 -2.50 -15.30 12.93
C TYR A 398 -1.39 -16.28 13.33
N SER A 399 -0.67 -16.03 14.43
CA SER A 399 0.47 -16.82 14.92
C SER A 399 1.37 -17.39 13.80
N PRO A 400 1.96 -16.56 12.94
CA PRO A 400 2.67 -17.04 11.76
C PRO A 400 3.84 -17.96 12.06
N ASP A 401 4.04 -18.93 11.18
CA ASP A 401 5.12 -19.92 11.31
C ASP A 401 6.50 -19.27 11.33
N LYS A 402 7.28 -19.55 12.39
CA LYS A 402 8.65 -19.07 12.56
C LYS A 402 9.61 -19.61 11.50
N ALA A 403 9.30 -20.75 10.88
CA ALA A 403 10.12 -21.30 9.80
C ALA A 403 10.15 -20.39 8.57
N MET A 404 9.19 -19.46 8.44
CA MET A 404 9.09 -18.50 7.34
C MET A 404 9.82 -17.17 7.60
N LEU A 405 10.44 -16.97 8.77
CA LEU A 405 11.21 -15.75 9.08
C LEU A 405 12.31 -15.45 8.06
N PRO A 406 13.10 -16.44 7.57
CA PRO A 406 14.08 -16.19 6.50
C PRO A 406 13.43 -15.69 5.20
N THR A 407 12.25 -16.22 4.85
CA THR A 407 11.49 -15.79 3.66
C THR A 407 11.02 -14.34 3.81
N LEU A 408 10.51 -13.98 4.99
CA LEU A 408 10.12 -12.61 5.30
C LEU A 408 11.32 -11.65 5.21
N GLN A 409 12.45 -12.03 5.79
CA GLN A 409 13.66 -11.21 5.75
C GLN A 409 14.09 -10.96 4.31
N ALA A 410 14.21 -12.00 3.50
CA ALA A 410 14.63 -11.88 2.11
C ALA A 410 13.66 -11.03 1.27
N LEU A 411 12.34 -11.17 1.49
CA LEU A 411 11.34 -10.32 0.84
C LEU A 411 11.57 -8.84 1.19
N LEU A 412 11.78 -8.51 2.46
CA LEU A 412 11.93 -7.12 2.88
C LEU A 412 13.29 -6.53 2.50
N GLU A 413 14.38 -7.30 2.55
CA GLU A 413 15.69 -6.87 2.03
C GLU A 413 15.62 -6.54 0.53
N HIS A 414 14.85 -7.32 -0.23
CA HIS A 414 14.61 -7.04 -1.65
C HIS A 414 13.83 -5.73 -1.86
N ASN A 415 12.90 -5.41 -0.97
CA ASN A 415 12.04 -4.23 -1.11
C ASN A 415 12.62 -2.97 -0.46
N PHE A 416 13.56 -3.09 0.48
CA PHE A 416 14.19 -1.98 1.19
C PHE A 416 15.68 -1.87 0.81
N PRO A 417 15.98 -1.36 -0.39
CA PRO A 417 17.34 -1.35 -0.92
C PRO A 417 18.27 -0.53 -0.02
N GLY A 418 19.40 -1.13 0.35
CA GLY A 418 20.41 -0.51 1.21
C GLY A 418 19.98 -0.33 2.68
N PHE A 419 18.89 -0.97 3.10
CA PHE A 419 18.47 -1.04 4.49
C PHE A 419 18.59 -2.47 5.00
N ARG A 420 19.17 -2.66 6.18
CA ARG A 420 19.30 -3.99 6.77
C ARG A 420 17.99 -4.42 7.42
N VAL A 421 17.62 -5.68 7.24
CA VAL A 421 16.47 -6.31 7.90
C VAL A 421 16.94 -7.52 8.68
N GLN A 422 16.41 -7.70 9.88
CA GLN A 422 16.64 -8.89 10.70
C GLN A 422 15.31 -9.44 11.17
N ALA A 423 14.96 -10.65 10.71
CA ALA A 423 13.75 -11.33 11.14
C ALA A 423 14.04 -12.24 12.35
N LEU A 424 13.34 -12.04 13.46
CA LEU A 424 13.51 -12.80 14.70
C LEU A 424 12.18 -13.42 15.13
N ASP A 425 12.26 -14.58 15.80
CA ASP A 425 11.07 -15.18 16.40
C ASP A 425 10.60 -14.32 17.58
N ARG A 426 9.28 -14.25 17.78
CA ARG A 426 8.66 -13.48 18.88
C ARG A 426 9.18 -13.87 20.27
N GLU A 427 9.71 -15.08 20.45
CA GLU A 427 10.26 -15.58 21.70
C GLU A 427 11.78 -15.30 21.84
N ASP A 428 12.38 -14.63 20.86
CA ASP A 428 13.79 -14.27 20.88
C ASP A 428 14.10 -13.23 21.96
N LYS A 429 15.16 -13.49 22.72
CA LYS A 429 15.58 -12.64 23.85
C LYS A 429 16.17 -11.31 23.38
N GLU A 430 16.86 -11.28 22.23
CA GLU A 430 17.38 -10.06 21.63
C GLU A 430 16.25 -9.16 21.17
N LEU A 431 15.23 -9.74 20.51
CA LEU A 431 14.04 -9.01 20.09
C LEU A 431 13.36 -8.32 21.28
N THR A 432 13.12 -9.08 22.36
CA THR A 432 12.50 -8.55 23.58
C THR A 432 13.29 -7.38 24.17
N LYS A 433 14.62 -7.52 24.27
CA LYS A 433 15.50 -6.45 24.77
C LYS A 433 15.47 -5.22 23.87
N SER A 434 15.50 -5.43 22.56
CA SER A 434 15.52 -4.36 21.55
C SER A 434 14.22 -3.55 21.55
N VAL A 435 13.07 -4.23 21.67
CA VAL A 435 11.75 -3.58 21.80
C VAL A 435 11.67 -2.76 23.09
N GLN A 436 12.17 -3.30 24.21
CA GLN A 436 12.18 -2.57 25.48
C GLN A 436 13.07 -1.32 25.39
N ALA A 437 14.28 -1.45 24.83
CA ALA A 437 15.19 -0.32 24.63
C ALA A 437 14.58 0.77 23.73
N CYS A 438 13.85 0.38 22.69
CA CYS A 438 13.10 1.31 21.83
C CYS A 438 12.06 2.10 22.63
N ARG A 439 11.25 1.42 23.44
CA ARG A 439 10.22 2.04 24.30
C ARG A 439 10.83 2.95 25.36
N ASP A 440 11.89 2.51 26.03
CA ASP A 440 12.57 3.30 27.06
C ASP A 440 13.17 4.58 26.47
N TYR A 441 13.78 4.49 25.28
CA TYR A 441 14.29 5.66 24.56
C TYR A 441 13.18 6.63 24.19
N ALA A 442 12.04 6.12 23.68
CA ALA A 442 10.89 6.93 23.33
C ALA A 442 10.33 7.71 24.54
N LEU A 443 10.19 7.05 25.69
CA LEU A 443 9.73 7.65 26.94
C LEU A 443 10.70 8.72 27.45
N LYS A 444 12.01 8.42 27.41
CA LYS A 444 13.04 9.27 28.00
C LYS A 444 13.37 10.50 27.16
N TYR A 445 13.46 10.36 25.83
CA TYR A 445 14.05 11.38 24.96
C TYR A 445 13.12 11.92 23.87
N ARG A 446 11.92 11.36 23.69
CA ARG A 446 10.99 11.76 22.62
C ARG A 446 9.67 12.35 23.12
N GLY A 447 9.53 12.56 24.42
CA GLY A 447 8.31 13.14 25.00
C GLY A 447 7.07 12.26 24.85
N ILE A 448 7.26 10.96 24.58
CA ILE A 448 6.17 9.98 24.59
C ILE A 448 5.82 9.70 26.05
N GLN A 449 4.53 9.79 26.40
CA GLN A 449 4.06 9.42 27.73
C GLN A 449 3.75 7.92 27.79
N ALA A 450 3.87 7.30 28.96
CA ALA A 450 3.59 5.87 29.16
C ALA A 450 2.20 5.46 28.65
N LYS A 451 1.19 6.33 28.85
CA LYS A 451 -0.19 6.14 28.36
C LYS A 451 -0.30 6.07 26.83
N HIS A 452 0.67 6.58 26.08
CA HIS A 452 0.69 6.50 24.60
C HIS A 452 1.24 5.16 24.09
N LEU A 453 2.01 4.43 24.90
CA LEU A 453 2.50 3.09 24.54
C LEU A 453 1.47 2.01 24.87
N GLN A 454 0.63 2.27 25.88
CA GLN A 454 -0.48 1.41 26.29
C GLN A 454 -1.69 2.29 26.59
N PRO A 455 -2.44 2.73 25.57
CA PRO A 455 -3.65 3.49 25.81
C PRO A 455 -4.75 2.54 26.29
N HIS A 456 -5.66 3.08 27.09
CA HIS A 456 -6.79 2.39 27.69
C HIS A 456 -8.00 3.29 27.58
N LEU A 457 -9.18 2.71 27.38
CA LEU A 457 -10.46 3.42 27.50
C LEU A 457 -10.67 3.86 28.94
N GLN A 458 -11.09 5.11 29.13
CA GLN A 458 -11.54 5.57 30.44
C GLN A 458 -12.97 5.08 30.73
N GLU A 459 -13.31 4.94 32.00
CA GLU A 459 -14.64 4.49 32.43
C GLU A 459 -15.71 5.51 31.98
N GLY A 460 -16.66 5.06 31.14
CA GLY A 460 -17.72 5.89 30.57
C GLY A 460 -17.42 6.46 29.17
N GLU A 461 -16.22 6.24 28.63
CA GLU A 461 -15.86 6.64 27.26
C GLU A 461 -16.50 5.69 26.22
N GLU A 462 -17.12 6.25 25.19
CA GLU A 462 -17.73 5.45 24.13
C GLU A 462 -16.67 4.90 23.18
N SER A 463 -16.72 3.60 22.87
CA SER A 463 -15.67 2.97 22.07
C SER A 463 -15.66 3.45 20.62
N LEU A 464 -14.45 3.64 20.08
CA LEU A 464 -14.19 4.02 18.70
C LEU A 464 -14.76 3.00 17.70
N MET A 465 -14.84 1.74 18.11
CA MET A 465 -15.47 0.69 17.32
C MET A 465 -16.96 0.97 17.10
N LYS A 466 -17.69 1.44 18.13
CA LYS A 466 -19.12 1.81 17.98
C LYS A 466 -19.27 3.03 17.08
N GLN A 467 -18.41 4.03 17.25
CA GLN A 467 -18.41 5.23 16.43
C GLN A 467 -18.05 4.92 14.96
N ALA A 468 -17.11 4.02 14.72
CA ALA A 468 -16.76 3.56 13.37
C ALA A 468 -17.92 2.84 12.69
N VAL A 469 -18.68 2.02 13.42
CA VAL A 469 -19.92 1.40 12.92
C VAL A 469 -20.97 2.46 12.59
N ALA A 470 -21.21 3.43 13.46
CA ALA A 470 -22.20 4.49 13.22
C ALA A 470 -21.85 5.33 11.97
N ASN A 471 -20.57 5.65 11.78
CA ASN A 471 -20.10 6.42 10.62
C ASN A 471 -19.93 5.57 9.35
N GLY A 472 -19.76 4.26 9.48
CA GLY A 472 -19.70 3.31 8.37
C GLY A 472 -21.07 2.76 7.95
N ALA A 473 -22.10 2.95 8.78
CA ALA A 473 -23.46 2.51 8.53
C ALA A 473 -24.28 3.59 7.79
N VAL A 474 -23.96 3.82 6.51
CA VAL A 474 -25.01 4.16 5.54
C VAL A 474 -25.05 3.07 4.47
N PRO A 475 -25.80 1.99 4.71
CA PRO A 475 -26.39 1.19 3.65
C PRO A 475 -27.91 1.28 3.78
N ASN A 476 -28.54 1.97 2.84
CA ASN A 476 -29.87 1.61 2.36
C ASN A 476 -29.90 1.95 0.88
N MET A 477 -29.56 0.96 0.06
CA MET A 477 -29.99 0.91 -1.34
C MET A 477 -31.52 0.82 -1.33
N GLN A 478 -32.17 1.75 -2.03
CA GLN A 478 -33.29 1.41 -2.90
C GLN A 478 -32.81 1.56 -4.34
#